data_AF-A0A923IIJ2-F1
#
_entry.id   AF-A0A923IIJ2-F1
#
_cell.length_a   1.000
_cell.length_b   1.000
_cell.length_c   1.000
_cell.angle_alpha   90.00
_cell.angle_beta   90.00
_cell.angle_gamma   90.00
#
_symmetry.space_group_name_H-M   'P 1'
#
loop_
_entity.id
_entity.type
_entity.pdbx_description
1 polymer ?
#
loop_
_entity_poly.entity_id
_entity_poly.type
_entity_poly.pdbx_seq_one_letter_code
_entity_poly.pdbx_strand_id
1 'polypeptide(L)'
;MTTTLTSNHFLLNLHPETGKFDLQSSGANPFTLSGCRMRIEISQPGSKFTLPLDHWEIQTPAVETQITGNHGAMVSLQIKETLPHSGLNATVTFALSQDRPLFLWKIQLENTGRESIHIDKIEFLRVGSQDKFGSLDFPSNPQWSFYSNGWQSWSPTGAFPNGQPMRISRLGFLQQPMIINPGTPALQMPGYYTADFFGALADIKSKAGLVAGFLSQKQHFGTIEAVLYDRPSIAMWTSDRARLDP
;
A
#
# COMPACT_ATOMS: atom_id res chain seq x y z
N MET A 1 -11.21 21.10 0.97
CA MET A 1 -12.50 20.40 1.20
C MET A 1 -12.31 18.90 1.04
N THR A 2 -12.84 18.08 1.94
CA THR A 2 -12.79 16.61 1.87
C THR A 2 -13.71 16.09 0.76
N THR A 3 -13.26 15.09 0.02
CA THR A 3 -14.06 14.36 -0.99
C THR A 3 -14.30 12.94 -0.51
N THR A 4 -15.52 12.43 -0.62
CA THR A 4 -15.89 11.13 -0.04
C THR A 4 -16.42 10.20 -1.13
N LEU A 5 -15.91 8.96 -1.16
CA LEU A 5 -16.50 7.86 -1.92
C LEU A 5 -17.07 6.82 -0.96
N THR A 6 -18.20 6.22 -1.33
CA THR A 6 -18.87 5.23 -0.49
C THR A 6 -19.21 3.96 -1.25
N SER A 7 -19.31 2.87 -0.50
CA SER A 7 -19.87 1.60 -0.91
C SER A 7 -20.58 0.98 0.29
N ASN A 8 -21.25 -0.15 0.08
CA ASN A 8 -21.85 -0.92 1.18
C ASN A 8 -20.80 -1.42 2.20
N HIS A 9 -19.53 -1.48 1.82
CA HIS A 9 -18.44 -2.08 2.60
C HIS A 9 -17.43 -1.07 3.16
N PHE A 10 -17.31 0.10 2.53
CA PHE A 10 -16.28 1.07 2.84
C PHE A 10 -16.76 2.50 2.69
N LEU A 11 -16.26 3.35 3.59
CA LEU A 11 -16.25 4.81 3.50
C LEU A 11 -14.81 5.25 3.25
N LEU A 12 -14.55 5.87 2.10
CA LEU A 12 -13.25 6.43 1.74
C LEU A 12 -13.32 7.95 1.79
N ASN A 13 -12.53 8.56 2.66
CA ASN A 13 -12.38 10.02 2.73
C ASN A 13 -11.04 10.42 2.13
N LEU A 14 -11.07 11.37 1.21
CA LEU A 14 -9.91 11.91 0.53
C LEU A 14 -9.70 13.34 1.03
N HIS A 15 -8.47 13.68 1.39
CA HIS A 15 -8.08 14.97 1.95
C HIS A 15 -7.11 15.67 1.00
N PRO A 16 -7.61 16.38 -0.03
CA PRO A 16 -6.80 16.78 -1.17
C PRO A 16 -5.69 17.77 -0.81
N GLU A 17 -5.95 18.62 0.18
CA GLU A 17 -5.01 19.63 0.71
C GLU A 17 -3.79 19.02 1.42
N THR A 18 -3.85 17.74 1.78
CA THR A 18 -2.75 17.05 2.49
C THR A 18 -2.29 15.79 1.76
N GLY A 19 -2.91 15.47 0.63
CA GLY A 19 -2.82 14.20 -0.09
C GLY A 19 -2.87 12.96 0.80
N LYS A 20 -3.84 12.93 1.71
CA LYS A 20 -4.10 11.79 2.59
C LYS A 20 -5.44 11.17 2.28
N PHE A 21 -5.58 9.89 2.61
CA PHE A 21 -6.89 9.24 2.61
C PHE A 21 -7.13 8.45 3.89
N ASP A 22 -8.40 8.33 4.25
CA ASP A 22 -8.88 7.46 5.31
C ASP A 22 -9.81 6.42 4.71
N LEU A 23 -9.70 5.17 5.17
CA LEU A 23 -10.58 4.08 4.78
C LEU A 23 -11.20 3.47 6.02
N GLN A 24 -12.52 3.54 6.13
CA GLN A 24 -13.27 2.88 7.19
C GLN A 24 -14.09 1.74 6.58
N SER A 25 -13.92 0.53 7.10
CA SER A 25 -14.80 -0.59 6.77
C SER A 25 -16.13 -0.51 7.51
N SER A 26 -17.19 -1.05 6.91
CA SER A 26 -18.49 -1.25 7.53
C SER A 26 -18.65 -2.69 8.04
N GLY A 27 -19.65 -2.92 8.88
CA GLY A 27 -20.01 -4.24 9.39
C GLY A 27 -19.81 -4.40 10.90
N ALA A 28 -19.89 -5.64 11.38
CA ALA A 28 -19.90 -5.95 12.82
C ALA A 28 -18.54 -5.72 13.51
N ASN A 29 -17.43 -5.90 12.79
CA ASN A 29 -16.08 -5.76 13.31
C ASN A 29 -15.27 -4.81 12.40
N PRO A 30 -15.56 -3.51 12.44
CA PRO A 30 -14.94 -2.56 11.54
C PRO A 30 -13.47 -2.33 11.91
N PHE A 31 -12.64 -2.10 10.90
CA PHE A 31 -11.33 -1.46 11.01
C PHE A 31 -11.33 -0.09 10.32
N THR A 32 -10.37 0.73 10.71
CA THR A 32 -10.12 2.05 10.11
C THR A 32 -8.64 2.23 9.82
N LEU A 33 -8.32 2.72 8.63
CA LEU A 33 -7.02 3.26 8.25
C LEU A 33 -7.16 4.77 8.20
N SER A 34 -6.43 5.51 9.05
CA SER A 34 -6.50 6.98 9.08
C SER A 34 -5.14 7.58 8.71
N GLY A 35 -5.16 8.66 7.93
CA GLY A 35 -3.98 9.42 7.55
C GLY A 35 -3.04 8.67 6.61
N CYS A 36 -3.58 7.80 5.74
CA CYS A 36 -2.77 7.03 4.80
C CYS A 36 -2.07 7.95 3.81
N ARG A 37 -0.78 7.69 3.56
CA ARG A 37 0.06 8.50 2.66
C ARG A 37 0.65 7.67 1.54
N MET A 38 0.99 8.38 0.46
CA MET A 38 1.75 7.87 -0.67
C MET A 38 2.97 8.76 -0.93
N ARG A 39 4.03 8.16 -1.47
CA ARG A 39 5.22 8.89 -1.92
C ARG A 39 5.94 8.11 -3.00
N ILE A 40 6.73 8.80 -3.81
CA ILE A 40 7.61 8.23 -4.81
C ILE A 40 9.04 8.64 -4.49
N GLU A 41 9.97 7.70 -4.55
CA GLU A 41 11.40 7.95 -4.52
C GLU A 41 11.93 7.75 -5.94
N ILE A 42 12.60 8.77 -6.48
CA ILE A 42 13.19 8.73 -7.82
C ILE A 42 14.68 9.07 -7.80
N SER A 43 15.39 8.63 -8.82
CA SER A 43 16.77 9.02 -9.07
C SER A 43 17.00 9.44 -10.53
N GLN A 44 17.89 10.43 -10.67
CA GLN A 44 18.43 10.94 -11.92
C GLN A 44 19.96 11.02 -11.79
N PRO A 45 20.72 11.20 -12.88
CA PRO A 45 22.17 11.32 -12.80
C PRO A 45 22.61 12.37 -11.75
N GLY A 46 23.25 11.89 -10.67
CA GLY A 46 23.74 12.74 -9.58
C GLY A 46 22.70 13.26 -8.58
N SER A 47 21.42 12.92 -8.71
CA SER A 47 20.34 13.42 -7.84
C SER A 47 19.35 12.34 -7.42
N LYS A 48 18.86 12.44 -6.18
CA LYS A 48 17.76 11.62 -5.65
C LYS A 48 16.70 12.53 -5.06
N PHE A 49 15.44 12.19 -5.31
CA PHE A 49 14.30 12.96 -4.84
C PHE A 49 13.31 12.06 -4.12
N THR A 50 12.72 12.59 -3.04
CA THR A 50 11.53 12.02 -2.41
C THR A 50 10.37 12.96 -2.69
N LEU A 51 9.40 12.47 -3.44
CA LEU A 51 8.24 13.21 -3.91
C LEU A 51 7.01 12.72 -3.12
N PRO A 52 6.56 13.47 -2.09
CA PRO A 52 5.27 13.18 -1.47
C PRO A 52 4.14 13.40 -2.49
N LEU A 53 3.06 12.61 -2.37
CA LEU A 53 1.83 12.81 -3.14
C LEU A 53 0.84 13.57 -2.25
N ASP A 54 1.16 14.82 -1.94
CA ASP A 54 0.47 15.65 -0.94
C ASP A 54 -0.36 16.81 -1.55
N HIS A 55 -0.40 16.95 -2.89
CA HIS A 55 -1.11 18.02 -3.59
C HIS A 55 -2.07 17.45 -4.65
N TRP A 56 -3.31 17.19 -4.23
CA TRP A 56 -4.32 16.53 -5.06
C TRP A 56 -5.23 17.53 -5.75
N GLU A 57 -5.21 17.51 -7.08
CA GLU A 57 -6.15 18.25 -7.91
C GLU A 57 -7.32 17.35 -8.29
N ILE A 58 -8.45 17.58 -7.62
CA ILE A 58 -9.72 16.93 -7.93
C ILE A 58 -10.55 17.89 -8.78
N GLN A 59 -10.86 17.47 -10.01
CA GLN A 59 -11.78 18.21 -10.87
C GLN A 59 -13.14 18.29 -10.18
N THR A 60 -13.71 19.49 -10.08
CA THR A 60 -15.00 19.73 -9.43
C THR A 60 -16.05 20.07 -10.51
N PRO A 61 -17.20 19.37 -10.56
CA PRO A 61 -17.60 18.25 -9.70
C PRO A 61 -16.74 17.02 -9.94
N ALA A 62 -16.47 16.26 -8.87
CA ALA A 62 -15.75 14.99 -8.95
C ALA A 62 -16.52 14.05 -9.89
N VAL A 63 -15.91 13.67 -11.02
CA VAL A 63 -16.54 12.77 -11.99
C VAL A 63 -16.34 11.34 -11.52
N GLU A 64 -17.34 10.81 -10.83
CA GLU A 64 -17.39 9.40 -10.49
C GLU A 64 -17.68 8.57 -11.74
N THR A 65 -16.82 7.58 -12.00
CA THR A 65 -17.04 6.63 -13.09
C THR A 65 -17.53 5.31 -12.54
N GLN A 66 -18.60 4.79 -13.13
CA GLN A 66 -19.08 3.43 -12.88
C GLN A 66 -18.40 2.47 -13.85
N ILE A 67 -17.64 1.51 -13.33
CA ILE A 67 -16.97 0.48 -14.13
C ILE A 67 -17.52 -0.88 -13.74
N THR A 68 -18.03 -1.65 -14.70
CA THR A 68 -18.52 -3.01 -14.45
C THR A 68 -17.49 -4.03 -14.92
N GLY A 69 -17.20 -5.02 -14.08
CA GLY A 69 -16.31 -6.13 -14.42
C GLY A 69 -16.36 -7.25 -13.38
N ASN A 70 -15.38 -8.16 -13.42
CA ASN A 70 -15.30 -9.30 -12.48
C ASN A 70 -15.17 -8.90 -11.00
N HIS A 71 -14.82 -7.64 -10.74
CA HIS A 71 -14.70 -7.05 -9.40
C HIS A 71 -16.01 -6.41 -8.89
N GLY A 72 -17.11 -6.55 -9.65
CA GLY A 72 -18.38 -5.87 -9.39
C GLY A 72 -18.44 -4.49 -10.03
N ALA A 73 -19.54 -3.78 -9.79
CA ALA A 73 -19.66 -2.36 -10.10
C ALA A 73 -18.70 -1.56 -9.22
N MET A 74 -17.87 -0.72 -9.84
CA MET A 74 -16.88 0.11 -9.15
C MET A 74 -17.27 1.57 -9.28
N VAL A 75 -17.28 2.30 -8.16
CA VAL A 75 -17.22 3.77 -8.15
C VAL A 75 -15.75 4.16 -8.09
N SER A 76 -15.28 4.93 -9.07
CA SER A 76 -13.89 5.40 -9.10
C SER A 76 -13.77 6.91 -9.22
N LEU A 77 -12.73 7.45 -8.59
CA LEU A 77 -12.30 8.84 -8.73
C LEU A 77 -10.83 8.90 -9.15
N GLN A 78 -10.56 9.73 -10.15
CA GLN A 78 -9.20 10.03 -10.60
C GLN A 78 -8.76 11.40 -10.09
N ILE A 79 -7.52 11.46 -9.64
CA ILE A 79 -6.87 12.64 -9.07
C ILE A 79 -5.59 12.88 -9.86
N LYS A 80 -5.39 14.11 -10.31
CA LYS A 80 -4.10 14.54 -10.85
C LYS A 80 -3.25 15.05 -9.69
N GLU A 81 -2.02 14.57 -9.64
CA GLU A 81 -1.03 15.00 -8.66
C GLU A 81 -0.06 15.97 -9.32
N THR A 82 0.13 17.12 -8.68
CA THR A 82 1.19 18.05 -9.06
C THR A 82 2.43 17.74 -8.24
N LEU A 83 3.39 17.03 -8.86
CA LEU A 83 4.64 16.66 -8.20
C LEU A 83 5.62 17.84 -8.16
N PRO A 84 6.50 17.94 -7.14
CA PRO A 84 7.59 18.92 -7.08
C PRO A 84 8.63 18.80 -8.21
N HIS A 85 8.52 17.79 -9.07
CA HIS A 85 9.43 17.50 -10.16
C HIS A 85 8.74 17.78 -11.51
N SER A 86 9.14 18.85 -12.19
CA SER A 86 8.44 19.41 -13.37
C SER A 86 8.33 18.49 -14.59
N GLY A 87 9.19 17.47 -14.70
CA GLY A 87 9.16 16.48 -15.78
C GLY A 87 8.42 15.19 -15.45
N LEU A 88 7.75 15.10 -14.31
CA LEU A 88 7.06 13.88 -13.87
C LEU A 88 5.64 14.21 -13.44
N ASN A 89 4.67 13.60 -14.12
CA ASN A 89 3.27 13.68 -13.75
C ASN A 89 2.86 12.40 -13.04
N ALA A 90 2.01 12.54 -12.01
CA ALA A 90 1.36 11.42 -11.36
C ALA A 90 -0.15 11.54 -11.44
N THR A 91 -0.81 10.40 -11.62
CA THR A 91 -2.26 10.28 -11.55
C THR A 91 -2.61 9.16 -10.60
N VAL A 92 -3.39 9.47 -9.57
CA VAL A 92 -3.91 8.50 -8.62
C VAL A 92 -5.35 8.20 -8.98
N THR A 93 -5.73 6.92 -9.02
CA THR A 93 -7.11 6.50 -9.19
C THR A 93 -7.52 5.67 -8.00
N PHE A 94 -8.55 6.09 -7.28
CA PHE A 94 -9.19 5.33 -6.21
C PHE A 94 -10.45 4.68 -6.75
N ALA A 95 -10.77 3.46 -6.33
CA ALA A 95 -11.99 2.77 -6.71
C ALA A 95 -12.53 1.86 -5.59
N LEU A 96 -13.84 1.91 -5.37
CA LEU A 96 -14.57 1.09 -4.41
C LEU A 96 -15.57 0.20 -5.14
N SER A 97 -15.54 -1.10 -4.85
CA SER A 97 -16.56 -2.03 -5.31
C SER A 97 -17.86 -1.82 -4.52
N GLN A 98 -18.98 -1.74 -5.23
CA GLN A 98 -20.31 -1.64 -4.64
C GLN A 98 -20.84 -3.01 -4.18
N ASP A 99 -20.31 -4.09 -4.77
CA ASP A 99 -20.81 -5.45 -4.59
C ASP A 99 -19.96 -6.29 -3.63
N ARG A 100 -18.70 -5.88 -3.40
CA ARG A 100 -17.71 -6.65 -2.64
C ARG A 100 -16.91 -5.75 -1.71
N PRO A 101 -16.38 -6.25 -0.59
CA PRO A 101 -15.45 -5.52 0.27
C PRO A 101 -14.08 -5.43 -0.40
N LEU A 102 -14.01 -4.66 -1.50
CA LEU A 102 -12.80 -4.43 -2.29
C LEU A 102 -12.56 -2.93 -2.50
N PHE A 103 -11.39 -2.49 -2.05
CA PHE A 103 -10.85 -1.15 -2.30
C PHE A 103 -9.59 -1.28 -3.16
N LEU A 104 -9.55 -0.54 -4.25
CA LEU A 104 -8.44 -0.51 -5.19
C LEU A 104 -7.91 0.91 -5.32
N TRP A 105 -6.59 1.04 -5.48
CA TRP A 105 -6.02 2.26 -6.00
C TRP A 105 -4.83 1.99 -6.92
N LYS A 106 -4.60 2.92 -7.84
CA LYS A 106 -3.56 2.86 -8.86
C LYS A 106 -2.81 4.17 -8.88
N ILE A 107 -1.48 4.10 -8.93
CA ILE A 107 -0.60 5.23 -9.25
C ILE A 107 -0.07 5.02 -10.66
N GLN A 108 -0.32 5.99 -11.53
CA GLN A 108 0.24 6.04 -12.88
C GLN A 108 1.24 7.19 -12.95
N LEU A 109 2.44 6.90 -13.45
CA LEU A 109 3.51 7.87 -13.63
C LEU A 109 3.76 8.08 -15.12
N GLU A 110 3.97 9.33 -15.52
CA GLU A 110 4.28 9.72 -16.88
C GLU A 110 5.46 10.71 -16.85
N ASN A 111 6.54 10.36 -17.55
CA ASN A 111 7.68 11.24 -17.72
C ASN A 111 7.38 12.16 -18.90
N THR A 112 7.23 13.44 -18.63
CA THR A 112 7.02 14.50 -19.64
C THR A 112 8.29 15.33 -19.85
N GLY A 113 9.37 14.96 -19.16
CA GLY A 113 10.68 15.57 -19.29
C GLY A 113 11.44 15.12 -20.54
N ARG A 114 12.71 15.51 -20.61
CA ARG A 114 13.61 15.12 -21.72
C ARG A 114 14.60 14.03 -21.35
N GLU A 115 14.73 13.73 -20.06
CA GLU A 115 15.68 12.77 -19.53
C GLU A 115 14.94 11.60 -18.89
N SER A 116 15.54 10.41 -18.93
CA SER A 116 15.00 9.24 -18.24
C SER A 116 15.02 9.42 -16.73
N ILE A 117 13.97 8.99 -16.06
CA ILE A 117 13.84 9.00 -14.59
C ILE A 117 13.85 7.55 -14.09
N HIS A 118 14.66 7.23 -13.09
CA HIS A 118 14.59 5.92 -12.43
C HIS A 118 13.63 6.01 -11.25
N ILE A 119 12.63 5.13 -11.22
CA ILE A 119 11.68 5.00 -10.13
C ILE A 119 12.27 4.02 -9.11
N ASP A 120 12.91 4.56 -8.08
CA ASP A 120 13.58 3.75 -7.06
C ASP A 120 12.54 3.00 -6.22
N LYS A 121 11.48 3.70 -5.81
CA LYS A 121 10.41 3.15 -4.97
C LYS A 121 9.10 3.92 -5.15
N ILE A 122 7.97 3.19 -5.14
CA ILE A 122 6.63 3.79 -5.01
C ILE A 122 6.01 3.23 -3.74
N GLU A 123 5.75 4.08 -2.76
CA GLU A 123 5.03 3.74 -1.53
C GLU A 123 3.55 4.04 -1.71
N PHE A 124 2.73 2.98 -1.73
CA PHE A 124 1.29 3.02 -1.99
C PHE A 124 0.47 3.18 -0.72
N LEU A 125 1.01 2.74 0.41
CA LEU A 125 0.37 2.85 1.73
C LEU A 125 1.46 2.93 2.79
N ARG A 126 1.27 3.84 3.73
CA ARG A 126 1.92 3.80 5.04
C ARG A 126 0.93 4.35 6.06
N VAL A 127 0.66 3.59 7.11
CA VAL A 127 -0.30 3.94 8.15
C VAL A 127 0.03 3.26 9.48
N GLY A 128 -0.34 3.88 10.59
CA GLY A 128 -0.08 3.38 11.95
C GLY A 128 1.24 3.89 12.52
N SER A 129 1.83 3.16 13.47
CA SER A 129 3.03 3.58 14.24
C SER A 129 4.26 4.03 13.45
N GLN A 130 4.43 3.50 12.24
CA GLN A 130 5.52 3.87 11.33
C GLN A 130 5.24 5.19 10.58
N ASP A 131 4.05 5.77 10.72
CA ASP A 131 3.74 7.16 10.37
C ASP A 131 3.46 7.96 11.65
N LYS A 132 3.98 9.19 11.73
CA LYS A 132 3.76 10.03 12.92
C LYS A 132 2.31 10.52 13.03
N PHE A 133 1.50 10.35 11.99
CA PHE A 133 0.23 11.04 11.82
C PHE A 133 -0.94 10.14 11.41
N GLY A 134 -0.73 8.83 11.28
CA GLY A 134 -1.77 7.88 10.89
C GLY A 134 -2.09 6.85 11.99
N SER A 135 -3.24 6.19 11.86
CA SER A 135 -3.67 5.12 12.78
C SER A 135 -4.21 3.91 12.03
N LEU A 136 -3.93 2.73 12.57
CA LEU A 136 -4.47 1.45 12.14
C LEU A 136 -5.33 0.91 13.28
N ASP A 137 -6.63 1.14 13.19
CA ASP A 137 -7.56 0.88 14.28
C ASP A 137 -8.38 -0.37 13.97
N PHE A 138 -8.35 -1.33 14.88
CA PHE A 138 -9.14 -2.55 14.86
C PHE A 138 -9.99 -2.61 16.14
N PRO A 139 -10.93 -3.56 16.25
CA PRO A 139 -11.65 -3.81 17.49
C PRO A 139 -10.71 -3.97 18.69
N SER A 140 -11.21 -3.61 19.88
CA SER A 140 -10.36 -3.46 21.07
C SER A 140 -9.68 -4.78 21.50
N ASN A 141 -8.41 -4.65 21.90
CA ASN A 141 -7.54 -5.76 22.31
C ASN A 141 -7.43 -6.87 21.24
N PRO A 142 -6.90 -6.54 20.04
CA PRO A 142 -6.79 -7.48 18.94
C PRO A 142 -5.79 -8.60 19.25
N GLN A 143 -6.12 -9.81 18.84
CA GLN A 143 -5.22 -10.96 18.84
C GLN A 143 -4.63 -11.11 17.44
N TRP A 144 -3.50 -10.44 17.21
CA TRP A 144 -2.90 -10.35 15.89
C TRP A 144 -2.35 -11.68 15.37
N SER A 145 -2.60 -11.91 14.08
CA SER A 145 -1.83 -12.82 13.24
C SER A 145 -1.63 -12.19 11.87
N PHE A 146 -0.47 -12.46 11.28
CA PHE A 146 -0.12 -12.01 9.94
C PHE A 146 0.18 -13.20 9.03
N TYR A 147 -0.49 -13.26 7.88
CA TYR A 147 -0.15 -14.16 6.79
C TYR A 147 0.89 -13.50 5.89
N SER A 148 2.05 -14.14 5.80
CA SER A 148 3.16 -13.74 4.93
C SER A 148 3.20 -14.64 3.71
N ASN A 149 3.09 -14.02 2.53
CA ASN A 149 3.35 -14.66 1.24
C ASN A 149 4.82 -14.47 0.84
N GLY A 150 5.42 -15.51 0.26
CA GLY A 150 6.81 -15.48 -0.21
C GLY A 150 6.95 -15.13 -1.69
N TRP A 151 8.13 -14.61 -2.06
CA TRP A 151 8.46 -14.21 -3.44
C TRP A 151 8.50 -15.35 -4.46
N GLN A 152 9.13 -16.48 -4.12
CA GLN A 152 9.35 -17.62 -5.01
C GLN A 152 8.62 -18.85 -4.52
N SER A 153 8.48 -19.86 -5.39
CA SER A 153 7.81 -21.14 -5.08
C SER A 153 8.43 -21.90 -3.88
N TRP A 154 9.68 -21.60 -3.54
CA TRP A 154 10.41 -22.16 -2.40
C TRP A 154 10.58 -21.16 -1.24
N SER A 155 9.96 -19.98 -1.32
CA SER A 155 9.99 -19.02 -0.23
C SER A 155 9.07 -19.45 0.91
N PRO A 156 9.49 -19.30 2.18
CA PRO A 156 8.63 -19.56 3.31
C PRO A 156 7.33 -18.75 3.22
N THR A 157 6.21 -19.39 3.53
CA THR A 157 4.87 -18.78 3.59
C THR A 157 4.15 -19.33 4.81
N GLY A 158 3.32 -18.50 5.45
CA GLY A 158 2.51 -18.95 6.58
C GLY A 158 1.85 -17.83 7.35
N ALA A 159 0.94 -18.23 8.24
CA ALA A 159 0.35 -17.36 9.23
C ALA A 159 1.14 -17.43 10.54
N PHE A 160 1.52 -16.26 11.06
CA PHE A 160 2.31 -16.11 12.27
C PHE A 160 1.51 -15.30 13.29
N PRO A 161 1.24 -15.84 14.50
CA PRO A 161 0.69 -15.06 15.61
C PRO A 161 1.72 -14.03 16.10
N ASN A 162 1.27 -12.93 16.72
CA ASN A 162 2.13 -11.81 17.12
C ASN A 162 3.41 -12.19 17.88
N GLY A 163 3.33 -13.21 18.74
CA GLY A 163 4.44 -13.68 19.57
C GLY A 163 5.45 -14.60 18.86
N GLN A 164 5.25 -14.89 17.58
CA GLN A 164 6.09 -15.81 16.82
C GLN A 164 6.82 -15.08 15.68
N PRO A 165 8.16 -15.20 15.56
CA PRO A 165 8.87 -14.63 14.42
C PRO A 165 8.55 -15.39 13.13
N MET A 166 8.65 -14.72 11.99
CA MET A 166 8.54 -15.38 10.69
C MET A 166 9.62 -16.46 10.51
N ARG A 167 9.24 -17.53 9.80
CA ARG A 167 10.20 -18.56 9.39
C ARG A 167 11.05 -18.03 8.25
N ILE A 168 12.37 -18.02 8.44
CA ILE A 168 13.34 -17.84 7.35
C ILE A 168 14.30 -19.02 7.31
N SER A 169 14.92 -19.25 6.15
CA SER A 169 15.92 -20.32 6.02
C SER A 169 17.13 -20.07 6.92
N ARG A 170 17.63 -21.12 7.57
CA ARG A 170 18.88 -21.09 8.37
C ARG A 170 20.14 -21.11 7.50
N LEU A 171 20.01 -21.37 6.19
CA LEU A 171 21.10 -21.37 5.20
C LEU A 171 21.35 -19.98 4.62
N GLY A 172 21.20 -18.94 5.46
CA GLY A 172 21.05 -17.53 5.11
C GLY A 172 21.86 -17.08 3.88
N PHE A 173 23.19 -17.11 3.96
CA PHE A 173 24.03 -16.54 2.90
C PHE A 173 23.95 -17.28 1.54
N LEU A 174 23.61 -18.58 1.53
CA LEU A 174 23.53 -19.38 0.30
C LEU A 174 22.18 -19.25 -0.39
N GLN A 175 21.13 -18.94 0.37
CA GLN A 175 19.75 -18.98 -0.11
C GLN A 175 19.07 -17.62 -0.12
N GLN A 176 19.42 -16.68 0.76
CA GLN A 176 18.75 -15.37 0.85
C GLN A 176 18.70 -14.60 -0.48
N PRO A 177 19.77 -14.54 -1.31
CA PRO A 177 19.70 -13.88 -2.61
C PRO A 177 18.68 -14.50 -3.58
N MET A 178 18.28 -15.77 -3.35
CA MET A 178 17.33 -16.52 -4.19
C MET A 178 15.91 -16.56 -3.61
N ILE A 179 15.70 -16.12 -2.38
CA ILE A 179 14.44 -16.34 -1.63
C ILE A 179 13.80 -15.03 -1.18
N ILE A 180 14.62 -14.00 -0.96
CA ILE A 180 14.19 -12.72 -0.43
C ILE A 180 14.35 -11.67 -1.53
N ASN A 181 13.27 -10.95 -1.83
CA ASN A 181 13.34 -9.76 -2.66
C ASN A 181 14.29 -8.73 -2.01
N PRO A 182 15.30 -8.19 -2.72
CA PRO A 182 16.20 -7.18 -2.17
C PRO A 182 15.51 -5.95 -1.56
N GLY A 183 14.28 -5.65 -1.99
CA GLY A 183 13.45 -4.58 -1.44
C GLY A 183 12.67 -4.92 -0.15
N THR A 184 12.70 -6.17 0.31
CA THR A 184 11.93 -6.66 1.45
C THR A 184 12.82 -6.79 2.71
N PRO A 185 12.51 -6.05 3.80
CA PRO A 185 13.21 -6.20 5.06
C PRO A 185 13.10 -7.63 5.62
N ALA A 186 14.22 -8.18 6.06
CA ALA A 186 14.30 -9.53 6.60
C ALA A 186 14.63 -9.52 8.11
N LEU A 187 13.80 -8.85 8.91
CA LEU A 187 13.97 -8.85 10.37
C LEU A 187 13.31 -10.08 11.01
N GLN A 188 14.03 -10.72 11.92
CA GLN A 188 13.54 -11.85 12.71
C GLN A 188 13.07 -11.38 14.08
N MET A 189 11.96 -10.66 14.13
CA MET A 189 11.41 -10.17 15.39
C MET A 189 9.93 -10.52 15.50
N PRO A 190 9.46 -11.11 16.62
CA PRO A 190 8.04 -11.21 16.91
C PRO A 190 7.37 -9.84 16.78
N GLY A 191 6.24 -9.80 16.08
CA GLY A 191 5.54 -8.56 15.82
C GLY A 191 6.10 -7.73 14.67
N TYR A 192 7.11 -8.21 13.95
CA TYR A 192 7.56 -7.61 12.69
C TYR A 192 7.42 -8.63 11.56
N TYR A 193 6.60 -8.29 10.58
CA TYR A 193 6.27 -9.19 9.48
C TYR A 193 6.43 -8.49 8.14
N THR A 194 6.83 -9.26 7.14
CA THR A 194 6.89 -8.83 5.75
C THR A 194 6.26 -9.88 4.85
N ALA A 195 5.80 -9.45 3.68
CA ALA A 195 5.30 -10.34 2.64
C ALA A 195 5.62 -9.77 1.26
N ASP A 196 5.80 -10.65 0.29
CA ASP A 196 5.94 -10.28 -1.11
C ASP A 196 4.58 -10.39 -1.81
N PHE A 197 4.26 -9.41 -2.66
CA PHE A 197 3.00 -9.25 -3.41
C PHE A 197 1.73 -9.03 -2.58
N PHE A 198 1.46 -9.82 -1.55
CA PHE A 198 0.30 -9.63 -0.68
C PHE A 198 0.55 -10.20 0.71
N GLY A 199 -0.15 -9.64 1.70
CA GLY A 199 -0.21 -10.17 3.06
C GLY A 199 -1.61 -10.00 3.64
N ALA A 200 -1.90 -10.73 4.70
CA ALA A 200 -3.16 -10.59 5.43
C ALA A 200 -2.90 -10.31 6.90
N LEU A 201 -3.42 -9.19 7.39
CA LEU A 201 -3.48 -8.86 8.80
C LEU A 201 -4.83 -9.33 9.35
N ALA A 202 -4.82 -10.10 10.43
CA ALA A 202 -6.03 -10.58 11.07
C ALA A 202 -6.01 -10.34 12.57
N ASP A 203 -7.14 -9.88 13.10
CA ASP A 203 -7.47 -10.05 14.51
C ASP A 203 -8.30 -11.33 14.65
N ILE A 204 -7.67 -12.38 15.18
CA ILE A 204 -8.30 -13.70 15.35
C ILE A 204 -9.50 -13.63 16.32
N LYS A 205 -9.45 -12.72 17.30
CA LYS A 205 -10.47 -12.61 18.34
C LYS A 205 -11.75 -11.98 17.79
N SER A 206 -11.65 -10.82 17.15
CA SER A 206 -12.82 -10.16 16.54
C SER A 206 -13.19 -10.73 15.17
N LYS A 207 -12.34 -11.58 14.57
CA LYS A 207 -12.50 -12.10 13.20
C LYS A 207 -12.53 -10.98 12.15
N ALA A 208 -11.91 -9.84 12.43
CA ALA A 208 -11.63 -8.80 11.45
C ALA A 208 -10.34 -9.14 10.70
N GLY A 209 -10.33 -8.91 9.38
CA GLY A 209 -9.18 -9.16 8.54
C GLY A 209 -9.04 -8.13 7.44
N LEU A 210 -7.78 -7.78 7.14
CA LEU A 210 -7.38 -6.90 6.04
C LEU A 210 -6.38 -7.64 5.16
N VAL A 211 -6.72 -7.82 3.89
CA VAL A 211 -5.77 -8.29 2.87
C VAL A 211 -5.27 -7.06 2.11
N ALA A 212 -3.95 -6.88 2.05
CA ALA A 212 -3.32 -5.81 1.29
C ALA A 212 -2.30 -6.42 0.33
N GLY A 213 -2.26 -5.91 -0.90
CA GLY A 213 -1.38 -6.44 -1.92
C GLY A 213 -1.54 -5.77 -3.28
N PHE A 214 -0.84 -6.32 -4.25
CA PHE A 214 -0.75 -5.80 -5.60
C PHE A 214 -1.45 -6.70 -6.60
N LEU A 215 -2.23 -6.11 -7.50
CA LEU A 215 -2.90 -6.83 -8.60
C LEU A 215 -2.11 -6.78 -9.91
N SER A 216 -1.39 -5.69 -10.14
CA SER A 216 -0.62 -5.48 -11.36
C SER A 216 0.52 -4.51 -11.08
N GLN A 217 1.71 -4.85 -11.56
CA GLN A 217 2.90 -4.02 -11.50
C GLN A 217 3.60 -4.08 -12.84
N LYS A 218 4.21 -2.97 -13.27
CA LYS A 218 5.09 -2.94 -14.42
C LYS A 218 6.52 -2.83 -13.91
N GLN A 219 7.31 -3.90 -14.07
CA GLN A 219 8.75 -3.92 -13.78
C GLN A 219 9.12 -3.57 -12.33
N HIS A 220 8.22 -3.83 -11.37
CA HIS A 220 8.54 -3.67 -9.95
C HIS A 220 7.99 -4.84 -9.14
N PHE A 221 8.68 -5.18 -8.05
CA PHE A 221 8.22 -6.14 -7.06
C PHE A 221 7.61 -5.41 -5.87
N GLY A 222 6.50 -5.95 -5.38
CA GLY A 222 5.74 -5.39 -4.27
C GLY A 222 6.10 -6.03 -2.94
N THR A 223 6.19 -5.20 -1.90
CA THR A 223 6.46 -5.58 -0.53
C THR A 223 5.37 -5.03 0.37
N ILE A 224 4.93 -5.85 1.33
CA ILE A 224 4.08 -5.48 2.46
C ILE A 224 4.90 -5.61 3.73
N GLU A 225 4.74 -4.66 4.63
CA GLU A 225 5.32 -4.66 5.97
C GLU A 225 4.20 -4.46 6.99
N ALA A 226 4.22 -5.25 8.06
CA ALA A 226 3.32 -5.09 9.19
C ALA A 226 4.11 -5.10 10.50
N VAL A 227 3.92 -4.09 11.34
CA VAL A 227 4.56 -3.96 12.65
C VAL A 227 3.48 -3.94 13.73
N LEU A 228 3.51 -4.88 14.67
CA LEU A 228 2.38 -5.27 15.54
C LEU A 228 2.75 -5.38 17.04
N TYR A 229 3.99 -5.07 17.45
CA TYR A 229 4.42 -5.21 18.86
C TYR A 229 4.05 -4.02 19.77
N ASP A 230 3.85 -2.81 19.22
CA ASP A 230 3.43 -1.62 19.98
C ASP A 230 2.10 -1.07 19.43
N ARG A 231 2.17 0.06 18.70
CA ARG A 231 1.08 0.56 17.88
C ARG A 231 1.14 -0.16 16.54
N PRO A 232 0.03 -0.75 16.06
CA PRO A 232 0.04 -1.49 14.80
C PRO A 232 0.32 -0.54 13.63
N SER A 233 0.98 -1.06 12.59
CA SER A 233 1.18 -0.35 11.33
C SER A 233 1.20 -1.31 10.17
N ILE A 234 0.84 -0.79 9.00
CA ILE A 234 1.01 -1.48 7.72
C ILE A 234 1.58 -0.51 6.70
N ALA A 235 2.52 -0.99 5.90
CA ALA A 235 3.07 -0.27 4.78
C ALA A 235 3.13 -1.18 3.54
N MET A 236 2.99 -0.57 2.37
CA MET A 236 3.02 -1.24 1.08
C MET A 236 3.80 -0.39 0.09
N TRP A 237 4.82 -0.98 -0.54
CA TRP A 237 5.60 -0.29 -1.57
C TRP A 237 6.07 -1.25 -2.64
N THR A 238 6.52 -0.68 -3.75
CA THR A 238 7.25 -1.39 -4.80
C THR A 238 8.63 -0.80 -4.95
N SER A 239 9.61 -1.61 -5.34
CA SER A 239 10.99 -1.15 -5.57
C SER A 239 11.66 -2.02 -6.62
N ASP A 240 12.25 -1.42 -7.65
CA ASP A 240 13.15 -2.11 -8.60
C ASP A 240 13.94 -1.16 -9.54
N ARG A 241 14.01 0.14 -9.22
CA ARG A 241 14.68 1.17 -10.05
C ARG A 241 14.23 1.15 -11.51
N ALA A 242 12.94 0.97 -11.77
CA ALA A 242 12.45 0.91 -13.13
C ALA A 242 12.72 2.22 -13.86
N ARG A 243 13.20 2.13 -15.10
CA ARG A 243 13.50 3.30 -15.92
C ARG A 243 12.24 3.76 -16.65
N LEU A 244 11.89 5.03 -16.46
CA LEU A 244 10.82 5.72 -17.15
C LEU A 244 11.42 6.67 -18.19
N ASP A 245 11.36 6.28 -19.45
CA ASP A 245 11.78 7.12 -20.57
C ASP A 245 10.75 8.22 -20.88
N PRO A 246 11.16 9.31 -21.55
CA PRO A 246 10.26 10.36 -22.04
C PRO A 246 9.14 9.88 -22.97
#